data_AF-A0A6V8DDG6-F1
#
_entry.id   AF-A0A6V8DDG6-F1
#
_cell.length_a   1.000
_cell.length_b   1.000
_cell.length_c   1.000
_cell.angle_alpha   90.00
_cell.angle_beta   90.00
_cell.angle_gamma   90.00
#
_symmetry.space_group_name_H-M   'P 1'
#
loop_
_entity.id
_entity.type
_entity.pdbx_description
1 polymer ?
#
loop_
_entity_poly.entity_id
_entity_poly.type
_entity_poly.pdbx_seq_one_letter_code
_entity_poly.pdbx_strand_id
1 'polypeptide(L)' 'AATLTVHANAPALHRALVACLSTEHDVHVDGAHLSWAFSEARISDLRAVMNTALRSLIAADEVVSGPRRS' A
#
# COMPACT_ATOMS: atom_id res chain seq x y z
N ALA A 1 3.00 16.76 -3.31
CA ALA A 1 3.14 15.41 -2.72
C ALA A 1 1.78 14.98 -2.16
N ALA A 2 1.47 13.69 -2.22
CA ALA A 2 0.27 13.10 -1.66
C ALA A 2 0.67 11.95 -0.74
N THR A 3 0.07 11.85 0.43
CA THR A 3 0.34 10.77 1.39
C THR A 3 -0.81 9.79 1.38
N LEU A 4 -0.51 8.49 1.31
CA LEU A 4 -1.47 7.43 1.54
C LEU A 4 -1.24 6.85 2.94
N THR A 5 -2.32 6.52 3.63
CA THR A 5 -2.29 5.85 4.92
C THR A 5 -3.27 4.70 4.89
N VAL A 6 -2.80 3.52 5.25
CA VAL A 6 -3.58 2.28 5.27
C VAL A 6 -3.58 1.71 6.67
N HIS A 7 -4.76 1.35 7.15
CA HIS A 7 -4.92 0.65 8.42
C HIS A 7 -5.04 -0.85 8.17
N ALA A 8 -4.09 -1.64 8.66
CA ALA A 8 -4.02 -3.08 8.46
C ALA A 8 -4.18 -3.83 9.78
N ASN A 9 -5.40 -4.28 10.08
CA ASN A 9 -5.74 -4.99 11.31
C ASN A 9 -5.27 -6.45 11.36
N ALA A 10 -4.92 -7.04 10.22
CA ALA A 10 -4.42 -8.40 10.14
C ALA A 10 -2.88 -8.39 10.21
N PRO A 11 -2.24 -8.96 11.27
CA PRO A 11 -0.78 -8.89 11.43
C PRO A 11 0.00 -9.50 10.27
N ALA A 12 -0.54 -10.54 9.63
CA ALA A 12 0.07 -11.17 8.46
C ALA A 12 0.04 -10.23 7.23
N LEU A 13 -1.10 -9.58 6.98
CA LEU A 13 -1.25 -8.57 5.92
C LEU A 13 -0.33 -7.38 6.19
N HIS A 14 -0.30 -6.88 7.42
CA HIS A 14 0.58 -5.79 7.82
C HIS A 14 2.05 -6.10 7.49
N ARG A 15 2.55 -7.27 7.91
CA ARG A 15 3.94 -7.69 7.60
C ARG A 15 4.19 -7.84 6.10
N ALA A 16 3.25 -8.42 5.36
CA ALA A 16 3.36 -8.58 3.92
C ALA A 16 3.42 -7.21 3.22
N LEU A 17 2.53 -6.28 3.59
CA LEU A 17 2.49 -4.93 3.03
C LEU A 17 3.77 -4.12 3.36
N VAL A 18 4.27 -4.17 4.60
CA VAL A 18 5.55 -3.54 4.96
C VAL A 18 6.66 -4.09 4.06
N ALA A 19 6.78 -5.41 3.92
CA ALA A 19 7.84 -6.03 3.12
C ALA A 19 7.76 -5.64 1.63
N CYS A 20 6.57 -5.61 1.05
CA CYS A 20 6.38 -5.28 -0.37
C CYS A 20 6.56 -3.79 -0.66
N LEU A 21 6.11 -2.89 0.23
CA LEU A 21 6.13 -1.45 -0.03
C LEU A 21 7.49 -0.81 0.30
N SER A 22 8.22 -1.34 1.28
CA SER A 22 9.51 -0.77 1.71
C SER A 22 10.61 -0.88 0.66
N THR A 23 10.44 -1.73 -0.37
CA THR A 23 11.37 -1.81 -1.49
C THR A 23 11.18 -0.69 -2.51
N GLU A 24 9.98 -0.11 -2.56
CA GLU A 24 9.60 0.88 -3.57
C GLU A 24 9.50 2.28 -2.98
N HIS A 25 9.08 2.40 -1.72
CA HIS A 25 8.74 3.66 -1.08
C HIS A 25 9.32 3.74 0.33
N ASP A 26 9.54 4.96 0.83
CA ASP A 26 9.83 5.19 2.24
C ASP A 26 8.53 5.04 3.05
N VAL A 27 8.41 3.91 3.77
CA VAL A 27 7.20 3.53 4.50
C VAL A 27 7.39 3.80 5.98
N HIS A 28 6.52 4.66 6.52
CA HIS A 28 6.41 4.89 7.94
C HIS A 28 5.35 3.97 8.56
N VAL A 29 5.71 3.28 9.64
CA VAL A 29 4.86 2.33 10.35
C VAL A 29 4.60 2.83 11.77
N ASP A 30 3.32 3.00 12.11
CA ASP A 30 2.86 3.35 13.46
C ASP A 30 1.76 2.37 13.90
N GLY A 31 2.13 1.38 14.70
CA GLY A 31 1.22 0.33 15.14
C GLY A 31 0.64 -0.48 13.97
N ALA A 32 -0.66 -0.31 13.70
CA ALA A 32 -1.38 -0.95 12.59
C ALA A 32 -1.49 -0.05 11.35
N HIS A 33 -0.94 1.15 11.40
CA HIS A 33 -0.99 2.13 10.33
C HIS A 33 0.31 2.10 9.53
N LEU A 34 0.19 1.96 8.21
CA LEU A 34 1.29 2.17 7.27
C LEU A 34 1.03 3.44 6.50
N SER A 35 2.06 4.26 6.30
CA SER A 35 1.95 5.48 5.49
C SER A 35 3.18 5.69 4.64
N TRP A 36 2.98 6.26 3.45
CA TRP A 36 4.06 6.60 2.53
C TRP A 36 3.62 7.75 1.63
N ALA A 37 4.60 8.48 1.10
CA ALA A 37 4.37 9.67 0.29
C ALA A 37 4.66 9.39 -1.19
N PHE A 38 3.80 9.93 -2.05
CA PHE A 38 3.99 10.00 -3.49
C PHE A 38 4.36 11.43 -3.87
N SER A 39 5.37 11.58 -4.72
CA SER A 39 5.76 12.88 -5.24
C SER A 39 6.17 12.74 -6.70
N GLU A 40 5.44 13.43 -7.58
CA GLU A 40 5.73 13.49 -9.01
C GLU A 40 5.60 14.94 -9.49
N ALA A 41 6.35 15.30 -10.53
CA ALA A 41 6.35 16.66 -11.08
C ALA A 41 5.02 17.01 -11.78
N ARG A 42 4.35 16.01 -12.36
CA ARG A 42 3.07 16.18 -13.06
C ARG A 42 1.98 15.40 -12.36
N ILE A 43 0.78 15.98 -12.33
CA ILE A 43 -0.38 15.35 -11.70
C ILE A 43 -0.85 14.08 -12.42
N SER A 44 -0.62 14.00 -13.74
CA SER A 44 -0.88 12.78 -14.53
C SER A 44 -0.06 11.60 -14.05
N ASP A 45 1.20 11.86 -13.70
CA ASP A 45 2.19 10.86 -13.34
C ASP A 45 1.95 10.44 -11.88
N LEU A 46 1.68 11.41 -11.00
CA LEU A 46 1.23 11.16 -9.63
C LEU A 46 0.03 10.20 -9.61
N ARG A 47 -0.99 10.48 -10.44
CA ARG A 47 -2.18 9.62 -10.58
C ARG A 47 -1.82 8.22 -11.09
N ALA A 48 -0.88 8.10 -12.02
CA ALA A 48 -0.46 6.81 -12.56
C ALA A 48 0.23 5.97 -11.48
N VAL A 49 1.19 6.55 -10.75
CA VAL A 49 1.92 5.88 -9.66
C VAL A 49 0.97 5.46 -8.54
N MET A 50 0.09 6.37 -8.11
CA MET A 50 -0.91 6.05 -7.08
C MET A 50 -1.85 4.91 -7.51
N ASN A 51 -2.30 4.88 -8.78
CA ASN A 51 -3.12 3.78 -9.28
C ASN A 51 -2.40 2.43 -9.28
N THR A 52 -1.11 2.42 -9.65
CA THR A 52 -0.30 1.19 -9.59
C THR A 52 -0.19 0.69 -8.16
N ALA A 53 0.17 1.57 -7.21
CA ALA A 53 0.29 1.20 -5.81
C ALA A 53 -1.03 0.66 -5.23
N LEU A 54 -2.16 1.32 -5.50
CA LEU A 54 -3.48 0.87 -5.04
C LEU A 54 -3.87 -0.51 -5.61
N ARG A 55 -3.57 -0.77 -6.89
CA ARG A 55 -3.80 -2.09 -7.49
C ARG A 55 -2.94 -3.18 -6.86
N SER A 56 -1.67 -2.88 -6.56
CA SER A 56 -0.78 -3.81 -5.85
C SER A 56 -1.29 -4.12 -4.45
N LEU A 57 -1.81 -3.13 -3.72
CA LEU A 57 -2.43 -3.36 -2.41
C LEU A 57 -3.64 -4.29 -2.47
N ILE A 58 -4.51 -4.12 -3.47
CA ILE A 58 -5.67 -4.98 -3.69
C ILE A 58 -5.22 -6.43 -3.95
N ALA A 59 -4.22 -6.62 -4.83
CA ALA A 59 -3.68 -7.94 -5.10
C ALA A 59 -3.05 -8.59 -3.85
N ALA A 60 -2.34 -7.80 -3.03
CA ALA A 60 -1.78 -8.28 -1.76
C ALA A 60 -2.87 -8.70 -0.77
N ASP A 61 -3.96 -7.92 -0.66
CA ASP A 61 -5.13 -8.30 0.15
C ASP A 61 -5.76 -9.61 -0.34
N GLU A 62 -5.96 -9.77 -1.65
CA GLU A 62 -6.53 -11.01 -2.21
C GLU A 62 -5.68 -12.25 -1.90
N VAL A 63 -4.35 -12.14 -1.97
CA VAL A 63 -3.43 -13.25 -1.64
C VAL A 63 -3.47 -13.59 -0.16
N VAL A 64 -3.50 -12.59 0.72
CA VAL A 64 -3.44 -12.80 2.18
C VAL A 64 -4.79 -13.22 2.75
N SER A 65 -5.87 -12.58 2.30
CA SER A 65 -7.24 -12.86 2.76
C SER A 65 -7.82 -14.15 2.16
N GLY A 66 -7.20 -14.68 1.10
CA GLY A 66 -7.68 -15.83 0.36
C GLY A 66 -8.93 -15.53 -0.46
N PRO A 67 -9.45 -16.49 -1.25
CA PRO A 67 -10.65 -16.28 -2.03
C PRO A 67 -11.82 -15.95 -1.10
N ARG A 68 -12.45 -14.77 -1.31
CA ARG A 68 -13.71 -14.43 -0.66
C ARG A 68 -14.73 -15.49 -1.09
N ARG A 69 -15.06 -16.42 -0.19
CA ARG A 69 -16.14 -17.39 -0.43
C ARG A 69 -17.44 -16.58 -0.55
N SER A 70 -17.93 -16.47 -1.78
CA SER A 70 -19.25 -15.92 -2.12
C SER A 70 -20.37 -16.80 -1.58
#